data_AF-A0A9X7Z6A2-F1
#
_entry.id   AF-A0A9X7Z6A2-F1
#
_cell.length_a   1.000
_cell.length_b   1.000
_cell.length_c   1.000
_cell.angle_alpha   90.00
_cell.angle_beta   90.00
_cell.angle_gamma   90.00
#
_symmetry.space_group_name_H-M   'P 1'
#
loop_
_entity.id
_entity.type
_entity.pdbx_description
1 polymer ?
#
loop_
_entity_poly.entity_id
_entity_poly.type
_entity_poly.pdbx_seq_one_letter_code
_entity_poly.pdbx_strand_id
1 'polypeptide(L)'
;MRMPLWVSVLAVVDGIVFVGSWILRGVHVHGTAEPVATIYWITVWIGMVLAIYGFFPLTRGGESQLRRSVICILFALVPACVGLVTILGHLGTPVGHVSV
;
A
#
# COMPACT_ATOMS: atom_id res chain seq x y z
N MET A 1 -18.53 4.75 14.69
CA MET A 1 -18.28 5.41 13.38
C MET A 1 -18.45 4.36 12.29
N ARG A 2 -19.33 4.59 11.31
CA ARG A 2 -19.51 3.69 10.16
C ARG A 2 -18.42 3.98 9.14
N MET A 3 -17.75 2.96 8.64
CA MET A 3 -16.72 3.13 7.61
C MET A 3 -17.38 3.59 6.30
N PRO A 4 -16.95 4.73 5.70
CA PRO A 4 -17.56 5.23 4.47
C PRO A 4 -17.30 4.27 3.32
N LEU A 5 -18.31 4.04 2.48
CA LEU A 5 -18.22 3.17 1.31
C LEU A 5 -17.08 3.58 0.36
N TRP A 6 -16.83 4.89 0.26
CA TRP A 6 -15.74 5.49 -0.50
C TRP A 6 -14.35 5.01 -0.07
N VAL A 7 -14.13 4.74 1.22
CA VAL A 7 -12.82 4.28 1.73
C VAL A 7 -12.51 2.86 1.23
N SER A 8 -13.51 1.98 1.22
CA SER A 8 -13.35 0.62 0.69
C SER A 8 -13.10 0.65 -0.82
N VAL A 9 -13.77 1.54 -1.56
CA VAL A 9 -13.54 1.70 -3.00
C VAL A 9 -12.13 2.21 -3.26
N LEU A 10 -11.67 3.23 -2.52
CA LEU A 10 -10.31 3.76 -2.63
C LEU A 10 -9.24 2.71 -2.36
N ALA A 11 -9.40 1.86 -1.34
CA ALA A 11 -8.44 0.80 -1.05
C ALA A 11 -8.35 -0.26 -2.14
N VAL A 12 -9.49 -0.63 -2.76
CA VAL A 12 -9.48 -1.56 -3.89
C VAL A 12 -8.83 -0.94 -5.12
N VAL A 13 -9.16 0.32 -5.43
CA VAL A 13 -8.56 1.06 -6.55
C VAL A 13 -7.06 1.21 -6.35
N ASP A 14 -6.62 1.62 -5.17
CA ASP A 14 -5.20 1.77 -4.81
C ASP A 14 -4.44 0.44 -4.97
N GLY A 15 -5.01 -0.67 -4.49
CA GLY A 15 -4.44 -2.00 -4.67
C GLY A 15 -4.29 -2.41 -6.14
N ILE A 16 -5.29 -2.12 -6.99
CA ILE A 16 -5.22 -2.41 -8.43
C ILE A 16 -4.14 -1.56 -9.11
N VAL A 17 -4.07 -0.27 -8.80
CA VAL A 17 -3.08 0.65 -9.36
C VAL A 17 -1.67 0.26 -8.91
N PHE A 18 -1.50 -0.16 -7.65
CA PHE A 18 -0.24 -0.67 -7.12
C PHE A 18 0.23 -1.91 -7.89
N VAL A 19 -0.62 -2.92 -8.06
CA VAL A 19 -0.29 -4.14 -8.81
C VAL A 19 0.04 -3.82 -10.27
N GLY A 20 -0.75 -2.96 -10.91
CA GLY A 20 -0.49 -2.51 -12.27
C GLY A 20 0.88 -1.84 -12.40
N SER A 21 1.19 -0.91 -11.49
CA SER A 21 2.47 -0.20 -11.46
C SER A 21 3.65 -1.13 -11.18
N TRP A 22 3.48 -2.12 -10.30
CA TRP A 22 4.49 -3.15 -10.02
C TRP A 22 4.82 -3.97 -11.27
N ILE A 23 3.79 -4.43 -11.99
CA ILE A 23 3.96 -5.18 -13.24
C ILE A 23 4.65 -4.31 -14.30
N LEU A 24 4.17 -3.08 -14.50
CA LEU A 24 4.76 -2.11 -15.44
C LEU A 24 6.24 -1.83 -15.14
N ARG A 25 6.60 -1.73 -13.86
CA ARG A 25 7.99 -1.58 -13.41
C ARG A 25 8.81 -2.85 -13.69
N GLY A 26 8.24 -4.03 -13.49
CA GLY A 26 8.89 -5.32 -13.78
C GLY A 26 9.18 -5.54 -15.26
N VAL A 27 8.29 -5.10 -16.15
CA VAL A 27 8.45 -5.23 -17.62
C VAL A 27 9.47 -4.21 -18.18
N HIS A 28 10.07 -3.35 -17.35
CA HIS A 28 11.15 -2.42 -17.73
C HIS A 28 10.86 -1.64 -19.02
N VAL A 29 9.67 -1.08 -19.15
CA VAL A 29 9.33 -0.23 -20.29
C VAL A 29 10.20 1.05 -20.20
N HIS A 30 11.30 1.08 -20.96
CA HIS A 30 12.38 2.07 -20.85
C HIS A 30 11.92 3.52 -21.01
N GLY A 31 10.77 3.77 -21.64
CA GLY A 31 10.20 5.11 -21.84
C GLY A 31 9.27 5.62 -20.73
N THR A 32 8.85 4.77 -19.79
CA THR A 32 7.85 5.13 -18.75
C THR A 32 8.34 4.89 -17.33
N ALA A 33 9.63 4.60 -17.13
CA ALA A 33 10.17 4.19 -15.84
C ALA A 33 9.99 5.24 -14.73
N GLU A 34 10.24 6.52 -15.03
CA GLU A 34 10.12 7.65 -14.09
C GLU A 34 8.68 7.87 -13.59
N PRO A 35 7.67 8.11 -14.45
CA PRO A 35 6.29 8.35 -13.99
C PRO A 35 5.68 7.12 -13.31
N VAL A 36 6.00 5.92 -13.78
CA VAL A 36 5.52 4.67 -13.15
C VAL A 36 6.13 4.50 -11.75
N ALA A 37 7.40 4.86 -11.56
CA ALA A 37 8.02 4.82 -10.24
C ALA A 37 7.37 5.84 -9.28
N THR A 38 7.04 7.05 -9.73
CA THR A 38 6.35 8.04 -8.90
C THR A 38 4.94 7.57 -8.51
N ILE A 39 4.15 7.07 -9.46
CA ILE A 39 2.80 6.54 -9.19
C ILE A 39 2.87 5.37 -8.19
N TYR A 40 3.82 4.47 -8.41
CA TYR A 40 4.08 3.35 -7.51
C TYR A 40 4.32 3.83 -6.07
N TRP A 41 5.20 4.81 -5.85
CA TRP A 41 5.45 5.34 -4.51
C TRP A 41 4.23 6.04 -3.91
N ILE A 42 3.45 6.77 -4.71
CA ILE A 42 2.20 7.39 -4.22
C ILE A 42 1.22 6.33 -3.72
N THR A 43 1.02 5.24 -4.48
CA THR A 43 0.13 4.14 -4.05
C THR A 43 0.62 3.46 -2.77
N VAL A 44 1.93 3.32 -2.59
CA VAL A 44 2.52 2.79 -1.34
C VAL A 44 2.10 3.63 -0.13
N TRP A 45 2.22 4.96 -0.23
CA TRP A 45 1.84 5.87 0.86
C TRP A 45 0.33 5.90 1.11
N ILE A 46 -0.48 5.91 0.05
CA ILE A 46 -1.94 5.89 0.15
C ILE A 46 -2.40 4.58 0.81
N GLY A 47 -1.88 3.44 0.36
CA GLY A 47 -2.13 2.13 0.96
C GLY A 47 -1.76 2.08 2.44
N MET A 48 -0.63 2.67 2.83
CA MET A 48 -0.23 2.75 4.25
C MET A 48 -1.24 3.55 5.09
N VAL A 49 -1.69 4.71 4.62
CA VAL A 49 -2.70 5.53 5.33
C VAL A 49 -4.04 4.79 5.42
N LEU A 50 -4.46 4.12 4.34
CA LEU A 50 -5.69 3.34 4.30
C LEU A 50 -5.65 2.12 5.22
N ALA A 51 -4.50 1.44 5.32
CA ALA A 51 -4.31 0.33 6.24
C ALA A 51 -4.45 0.79 7.71
N ILE A 52 -3.83 1.91 8.08
CA ILE A 52 -3.96 2.50 9.43
C ILE A 52 -5.41 2.88 9.70
N TYR A 53 -6.08 3.51 8.74
CA TYR A 53 -7.48 3.91 8.87
C TYR A 53 -8.42 2.70 8.99
N GLY A 54 -8.16 1.61 8.25
CA GLY A 54 -8.92 0.37 8.30
C GLY A 54 -8.72 -0.44 9.59
N PHE A 55 -7.59 -0.24 10.28
CA PHE A 55 -7.32 -0.86 11.57
C PHE A 55 -8.17 -0.26 12.70
N PHE A 56 -8.52 1.02 12.61
CA PHE A 56 -9.28 1.76 13.62
C PHE A 56 -10.72 1.24 13.86
N PRO A 57 -11.53 0.90 12.85
CA PRO A 57 -12.82 0.24 13.06
C PRO A 57 -12.69 -1.23 13.51
N LEU A 58 -11.56 -1.89 13.22
CA LEU A 58 -11.30 -3.26 13.67
C LEU A 58 -11.16 -3.32 15.21
N THR A 59 -10.46 -2.35 15.80
CA THR A 59 -10.25 -2.28 17.25
C THR A 59 -11.47 -1.81 18.03
N ARG A 60 -12.46 -1.18 17.36
CA ARG A 60 -13.69 -0.66 17.99
C ARG A 60 -14.92 -1.58 17.90
N GLY A 61 -14.76 -2.84 17.46
CA GLY A 61 -15.69 -3.92 17.81
C GLY A 61 -17.10 -3.88 17.20
N GLY A 62 -17.21 -3.86 15.87
CA GLY A 62 -18.50 -4.06 15.18
C GLY A 62 -18.48 -5.24 14.21
N GLU A 63 -19.11 -6.36 14.55
CA GLU A 63 -19.16 -7.60 13.74
C GLU A 63 -19.70 -7.37 12.32
N SER A 64 -20.66 -6.47 12.14
CA SER A 64 -21.25 -6.17 10.81
C SER A 64 -20.32 -5.42 9.86
N GLN A 65 -19.19 -4.90 10.34
CA GLN A 65 -18.18 -4.20 9.52
C GLN A 65 -16.90 -5.01 9.30
N LEU A 66 -16.77 -6.17 9.96
CA LEU A 66 -15.56 -6.99 9.96
C LEU A 66 -15.17 -7.45 8.54
N ARG A 67 -16.12 -7.93 7.73
CA ARG A 67 -15.86 -8.35 6.34
C ARG A 67 -15.30 -7.22 5.46
N ARG A 68 -15.87 -6.01 5.55
CA ARG A 68 -15.41 -4.87 4.74
C ARG A 68 -14.04 -4.38 5.18
N SER A 69 -13.81 -4.31 6.50
CA SER A 69 -12.50 -3.92 7.03
C SER A 69 -11.41 -4.93 6.69
N VAL A 70 -11.70 -6.24 6.70
CA VAL A 70 -10.74 -7.27 6.32
C VAL A 70 -10.33 -7.17 4.85
N ILE A 71 -11.27 -6.94 3.93
CA ILE A 71 -10.96 -6.74 2.50
C ILE A 71 -10.11 -5.48 2.33
N CYS A 72 -10.51 -4.38 2.98
CA CYS A 72 -9.79 -3.11 2.94
C CYS A 72 -8.34 -3.27 3.45
N ILE A 73 -8.16 -3.99 4.55
CA ILE A 73 -6.85 -4.30 5.11
C ILE A 73 -6.06 -5.20 4.16
N LEU A 74 -6.62 -6.29 3.63
CA LEU A 74 -5.89 -7.20 2.73
C LEU A 74 -5.34 -6.47 1.49
N PHE A 75 -6.15 -5.60 0.87
CA PHE A 75 -5.71 -4.83 -0.29
C PHE A 75 -4.71 -3.72 0.06
N ALA A 76 -4.87 -3.08 1.22
CA ALA A 76 -3.95 -2.04 1.70
C ALA A 76 -2.66 -2.62 2.32
N LEU A 77 -2.67 -3.88 2.76
CA LEU A 77 -1.56 -4.51 3.47
C LEU A 77 -0.35 -4.67 2.55
N VAL A 78 -0.57 -5.08 1.31
CA VAL A 78 0.50 -5.31 0.33
C VAL A 78 1.31 -4.03 0.07
N PRO A 79 0.70 -2.89 -0.34
CA PRO A 79 1.42 -1.63 -0.47
C PRO A 79 1.99 -1.14 0.87
N ALA A 80 1.26 -1.30 1.98
CA ALA A 80 1.74 -0.90 3.30
C ALA A 80 3.00 -1.66 3.76
N CYS A 81 3.08 -2.97 3.49
CA CYS A 81 4.25 -3.79 3.81
C CYS A 81 5.49 -3.32 3.03
N VAL A 82 5.33 -2.99 1.75
CA VAL A 82 6.41 -2.41 0.93
C VAL A 82 6.88 -1.07 1.51
N GLY A 83 5.94 -0.20 1.88
CA GLY A 83 6.27 1.08 2.53
C GLY A 83 7.01 0.88 3.85
N LEU A 84 6.54 -0.05 4.68
CA LEU A 84 7.14 -0.38 5.97
C LEU A 84 8.57 -0.91 5.81
N VAL A 85 8.80 -1.85 4.88
CA VAL A 85 10.14 -2.39 4.60
C VAL A 85 11.07 -1.30 4.09
N THR A 86 10.57 -0.38 3.26
CA THR A 86 11.36 0.77 2.78
C THR A 86 11.77 1.67 3.95
N ILE A 87 10.82 2.02 4.82
CA ILE A 87 11.07 2.85 6.00
C ILE A 87 12.06 2.14 6.94
N LEU A 88 11.88 0.85 7.21
CA LEU A 88 12.81 0.03 7.99
C LEU A 88 14.20 -0.05 7.34
N GLY A 89 14.30 -0.09 6.02
CA GLY A 89 15.57 -0.01 5.30
C GLY A 89 16.28 1.33 5.51
N HIS A 90 15.54 2.43 5.57
CA HIS A 90 16.08 3.75 5.90
C HIS A 90 16.46 3.91 7.38
N LEU A 91 15.72 3.28 8.30
CA LEU A 91 16.00 3.31 9.75
C LEU A 91 17.07 2.30 10.18
N GLY A 92 17.30 1.23 9.39
CA GLY A 92 18.06 0.06 9.77
C GLY A 92 19.53 -0.01 9.31
N THR A 93 20.02 0.82 8.38
CA THR A 93 21.42 0.72 7.93
C THR A 93 22.03 2.03 7.41
N PRO A 94 23.21 2.47 7.93
CA PRO A 94 24.29 2.88 7.04
C PRO A 94 24.56 1.73 6.07
N VAL A 95 24.30 1.98 4.79
CA VAL A 95 24.40 0.99 3.72
C VAL A 95 25.86 0.52 3.65
N GLY A 96 26.15 -0.67 4.16
CA GLY A 96 27.34 -1.41 3.78
C GLY A 96 27.26 -1.66 2.28
N HIS A 97 28.03 -0.88 1.51
CA HIS A 97 28.40 -1.19 0.15
C HIS A 97 28.96 -2.62 0.11
N VAL A 98 28.14 -3.61 -0.25
CA VAL A 98 28.67 -4.83 -0.82
C VAL A 98 28.77 -4.58 -2.32
N SER A 99 29.95 -4.11 -2.70
CA SER A 99 30.45 -4.20 -4.07
C SER A 99 30.44 -5.66 -4.51
N VAL A 100 29.61 -5.98 -5.51
CA VAL A 100 29.85 -7.09 -6.44
C VAL A 100 29.70 -6.55 -7.84
#